data_AF-A0A1W1EHX5-F1
#
_entry.id   AF-A0A1W1EHX5-F1
#
_cell.length_a   1.000
_cell.length_b   1.000
_cell.length_c   1.000
_cell.angle_alpha   90.00
_cell.angle_beta   90.00
_cell.angle_gamma   90.00
#
_symmetry.space_group_name_H-M   'P 1'
#
loop_
_entity.id
_entity.type
_entity.pdbx_description
1 polymer ?
#
loop_
_entity_poly.entity_id
_entity_poly.type
_entity_poly.pdbx_seq_one_letter_code
_entity_poly.pdbx_strand_id
1 'polypeptide(L)'
;MSEAKERYNRLISIVNSNLSNHNINNITFENYDNLDISIYNYPLSKLLSIDDDKEFLYEVFYKILDRIIDKNTLNHLLLKLKNREIKREKIIKNIFNSQERIIKNTYIDFNK
;
A
#
# COMPACT_ATOMS: atom_id res chain seq x y z
N MET A 1 -10.87 1.14 -20.79
CA MET A 1 -11.06 1.34 -19.33
C MET A 1 -12.57 1.41 -19.09
N SER A 2 -13.11 0.79 -18.03
CA SER A 2 -14.57 0.81 -17.77
C SER A 2 -15.03 2.19 -17.28
N GLU A 3 -16.28 2.56 -17.55
CA GLU A 3 -16.86 3.86 -17.13
C GLU A 3 -16.78 4.07 -15.61
N ALA A 4 -17.02 3.01 -14.83
CA ALA A 4 -16.94 3.05 -13.39
C ALA A 4 -15.52 3.34 -12.86
N LYS A 5 -14.48 2.76 -13.50
CA LYS A 5 -13.07 3.04 -13.18
C LYS A 5 -12.68 4.49 -13.48
N GLU A 6 -13.21 5.04 -14.57
CA GLU A 6 -12.99 6.45 -14.91
C GLU A 6 -13.64 7.40 -13.89
N ARG A 7 -14.90 7.13 -13.51
CA ARG A 7 -15.62 7.90 -12.47
C ARG A 7 -14.87 7.85 -11.14
N TYR A 8 -14.36 6.68 -10.76
CA TYR A 8 -13.58 6.51 -9.53
C TYR A 8 -12.29 7.33 -9.53
N ASN A 9 -11.48 7.23 -10.59
CA ASN A 9 -10.25 8.01 -10.72
C ASN A 9 -10.52 9.52 -10.72
N ARG A 10 -11.64 9.94 -11.32
CA ARG A 10 -12.07 11.34 -11.33
C ARG A 10 -12.46 11.82 -9.92
N LEU A 11 -13.14 11.00 -9.13
CA LEU A 11 -13.45 11.31 -7.73
C LEU A 11 -12.17 11.49 -6.90
N ILE A 12 -11.21 10.58 -7.02
CA ILE A 12 -9.90 10.70 -6.35
C ILE A 12 -9.22 12.02 -6.70
N SER A 13 -9.20 12.35 -8.00
CA SER A 13 -8.58 13.59 -8.48
C SER A 13 -9.26 14.83 -7.89
N ILE A 14 -10.60 14.86 -7.83
CA ILE A 14 -11.35 15.97 -7.23
C ILE A 14 -11.02 16.11 -5.75
N VAL A 15 -11.00 15.00 -4.99
CA VAL A 15 -10.71 15.03 -3.55
C VAL A 15 -9.30 15.55 -3.31
N ASN A 16 -8.28 14.98 -3.97
CA ASN A 16 -6.90 15.39 -3.77
C ASN A 16 -6.62 16.83 -4.25
N SER A 17 -7.31 17.28 -5.30
CA SER A 17 -7.24 18.69 -5.73
C SER A 17 -7.76 19.64 -4.66
N ASN A 18 -8.89 19.29 -4.02
CA ASN A 18 -9.44 20.09 -2.93
C ASN A 18 -8.54 20.09 -1.69
N LEU A 19 -7.99 18.92 -1.30
CA LEU A 19 -7.04 18.85 -0.18
C LEU A 19 -5.81 19.73 -0.42
N SER A 20 -5.25 19.66 -1.63
CA SER A 20 -4.12 20.49 -2.04
C SER A 20 -4.46 21.99 -1.97
N ASN A 21 -5.66 22.40 -2.38
CA ASN A 21 -6.11 23.80 -2.28
C ASN A 21 -6.20 24.31 -0.83
N HIS A 22 -6.30 23.42 0.15
CA HIS A 22 -6.32 23.73 1.58
C HIS A 22 -4.98 23.47 2.28
N ASN A 23 -3.88 23.25 1.53
CA ASN A 23 -2.57 22.87 2.07
C ASN A 23 -2.61 21.59 2.94
N ILE A 24 -3.55 20.69 2.66
CA ILE A 24 -3.65 19.38 3.32
C ILE A 24 -2.97 18.35 2.42
N ASN A 25 -2.25 17.41 3.03
CA ASN A 25 -1.61 16.31 2.30
C ASN A 25 -2.65 15.46 1.56
N ASN A 26 -2.29 14.99 0.37
CA ASN A 26 -3.12 14.08 -0.41
C ASN A 26 -3.37 12.77 0.35
N ILE A 27 -4.55 12.20 0.11
CA ILE A 27 -4.92 10.88 0.60
C ILE A 27 -4.68 9.87 -0.51
N THR A 28 -4.06 8.74 -0.15
CA THR A 28 -3.92 7.59 -1.03
C THR A 28 -5.19 6.75 -0.95
N PHE A 29 -5.80 6.47 -2.09
CA PHE A 29 -6.97 5.62 -2.22
C PHE A 29 -6.58 4.27 -2.82
N GLU A 30 -7.42 3.26 -2.58
CA GLU A 30 -7.34 1.93 -3.19
C GLU A 30 -7.39 2.00 -4.73
N ASN A 31 -6.82 1.02 -5.43
CA ASN A 31 -7.02 0.93 -6.87
C ASN A 31 -8.44 0.42 -7.17
N TYR A 32 -9.10 0.95 -8.19
CA TYR A 32 -10.45 0.52 -8.59
C TYR A 32 -10.58 -1.00 -8.73
N ASP A 33 -9.56 -1.65 -9.31
CA ASP A 33 -9.57 -3.09 -9.59
C ASP A 33 -9.46 -3.97 -8.32
N ASN A 34 -9.26 -3.35 -7.15
CA ASN A 34 -9.09 -4.02 -5.87
C ASN A 34 -10.09 -3.53 -4.80
N LEU A 35 -11.12 -2.77 -5.18
CA LEU A 35 -12.12 -2.23 -4.25
C LEU A 35 -12.94 -3.33 -3.53
N ASP A 36 -13.05 -4.50 -4.14
CA ASP A 36 -13.72 -5.68 -3.58
C ASP A 36 -12.83 -6.45 -2.59
N ILE A 37 -11.56 -6.08 -2.48
CA ILE A 37 -10.58 -6.76 -1.64
C ILE A 37 -10.43 -6.04 -0.31
N SER A 38 -10.66 -6.76 0.78
CA SER A 38 -10.44 -6.24 2.13
C SER A 38 -8.96 -5.91 2.35
N ILE A 39 -8.69 -4.70 2.84
CA ILE A 39 -7.36 -4.27 3.29
C ILE A 39 -6.78 -5.14 4.42
N TYR A 40 -7.65 -5.86 5.15
CA TYR A 40 -7.23 -6.75 6.24
C TYR A 40 -6.82 -8.14 5.75
N ASN A 41 -7.36 -8.57 4.59
CA ASN A 41 -7.17 -9.89 4.01
C ASN A 41 -6.74 -9.79 2.54
N TYR A 42 -5.77 -8.92 2.25
CA TYR A 42 -5.33 -8.70 0.88
C TYR A 42 -4.54 -9.92 0.35
N PRO A 43 -4.90 -10.51 -0.81
CA PRO A 43 -4.21 -11.68 -1.35
C PRO A 43 -2.76 -11.39 -1.71
N LEU A 44 -1.82 -12.21 -1.20
CA LEU A 44 -0.40 -12.04 -1.51
C LEU A 44 -0.09 -12.21 -3.00
N SER A 45 -0.86 -13.06 -3.69
CA SER A 45 -0.74 -13.26 -5.14
C SER A 45 -1.00 -11.97 -5.94
N LYS A 46 -1.91 -11.12 -5.46
CA LYS A 46 -2.21 -9.82 -6.07
C LYS A 46 -1.09 -8.80 -5.87
N LEU A 47 -0.41 -8.84 -4.72
CA LEU A 47 0.78 -8.00 -4.52
C LEU A 47 1.92 -8.47 -5.43
N LEU A 48 2.10 -9.78 -5.57
CA LEU A 48 3.17 -10.34 -6.41
C LEU A 48 2.94 -10.12 -7.91
N SER A 49 1.70 -9.91 -8.35
CA SER A 49 1.37 -9.64 -9.75
C SER A 49 1.63 -8.19 -10.20
N ILE A 50 2.07 -7.30 -9.30
CA ILE A 50 2.40 -5.92 -9.67
C ILE A 50 3.74 -5.92 -10.41
N ASP A 51 3.78 -5.48 -11.66
CA ASP A 51 4.98 -5.59 -12.50
C ASP A 51 6.09 -4.62 -12.08
N ASP A 52 5.77 -3.37 -11.74
CA ASP A 52 6.74 -2.35 -11.36
C ASP A 52 7.19 -2.50 -9.89
N ASP A 53 8.50 -2.53 -9.64
CA ASP A 53 9.05 -2.71 -8.29
C ASP A 53 8.70 -1.56 -7.34
N LYS A 54 8.58 -0.34 -7.85
CA LYS A 54 8.27 0.84 -7.03
C LYS A 54 6.80 0.83 -6.63
N GLU A 55 5.90 0.59 -7.58
CA GLU A 55 4.47 0.40 -7.32
C GLU A 55 4.24 -0.77 -6.36
N PHE A 56 4.92 -1.90 -6.56
CA PHE A 56 4.89 -3.05 -5.67
C PHE A 56 5.22 -2.66 -4.22
N LEU A 57 6.30 -1.90 -4.00
CA LEU A 57 6.70 -1.48 -2.65
C LEU A 57 5.69 -0.53 -2.01
N TYR A 58 5.11 0.41 -2.78
CA TYR A 58 4.05 1.27 -2.26
C TYR A 58 2.84 0.46 -1.81
N GLU A 59 2.36 -0.45 -2.66
CA GLU A 59 1.19 -1.28 -2.36
C GLU A 59 1.44 -2.21 -1.17
N VAL A 60 2.61 -2.84 -1.07
CA VAL A 60 2.93 -3.71 0.05
C VAL A 60 2.90 -2.96 1.38
N PHE A 61 3.52 -1.77 1.45
CA PHE A 61 3.51 -0.97 2.68
C PHE A 61 2.12 -0.44 3.01
N TYR A 62 1.39 0.04 2.00
CA TYR A 62 0.05 0.55 2.20
C TYR A 62 -0.93 -0.55 2.65
N LYS A 63 -0.98 -1.68 1.95
CA LYS A 63 -1.90 -2.77 2.28
C LYS A 63 -1.58 -3.45 3.61
N ILE A 64 -0.30 -3.75 3.85
CA ILE A 64 0.08 -4.52 5.04
C ILE A 64 0.22 -3.62 6.28
N LEU A 65 0.77 -2.41 6.14
CA LEU A 65 1.09 -1.53 7.27
C LEU A 65 0.22 -0.26 7.36
N ASP A 66 -0.65 0.01 6.38
CA ASP A 66 -1.45 1.24 6.31
C ASP A 66 -0.61 2.53 6.30
N ARG A 67 0.58 2.49 5.70
CA ARG A 67 1.45 3.67 5.66
C ARG A 67 2.14 3.84 4.32
N ILE A 68 2.48 5.10 4.07
CA ILE A 68 3.35 5.46 2.95
C ILE A 68 4.78 5.07 3.32
N ILE A 69 5.44 4.34 2.42
CA ILE A 69 6.87 4.03 2.54
C ILE A 69 7.69 5.32 2.40
N ASP A 70 8.62 5.55 3.33
CA ASP A 70 9.50 6.71 3.26
C ASP A 70 10.54 6.55 2.14
N LYS A 71 11.05 7.69 1.65
CA LYS A 71 11.94 7.74 0.48
C LYS A 71 13.24 6.94 0.68
N ASN A 72 13.79 6.92 1.90
CA ASN A 72 15.05 6.24 2.17
C ASN A 72 14.85 4.72 2.16
N THR A 73 13.82 4.23 2.83
CA THR A 73 13.44 2.81 2.81
C THR A 73 13.09 2.36 1.40
N LEU A 74 12.34 3.16 0.65
CA LEU A 74 11.99 2.87 -0.76
C LEU A 74 13.24 2.69 -1.62
N ASN A 75 14.15 3.67 -1.59
CA ASN A 75 15.38 3.61 -2.40
C ASN A 75 16.26 2.41 -2.02
N HIS A 76 16.37 2.11 -0.73
CA HIS A 76 17.13 0.96 -0.24
C HIS A 76 16.55 -0.37 -0.74
N LEU A 77 15.24 -0.55 -0.66
CA LEU A 77 14.57 -1.78 -1.12
C LEU A 77 14.63 -1.93 -2.64
N LEU A 78 14.46 -0.83 -3.40
CA LEU A 78 14.62 -0.84 -4.84
C LEU A 78 16.02 -1.28 -5.27
N LEU A 79 17.07 -0.80 -4.60
CA LEU A 79 18.45 -1.24 -4.86
C LEU A 79 18.62 -2.73 -4.60
N LYS A 80 18.09 -3.25 -3.48
CA LYS A 80 18.17 -4.67 -3.15
C LYS A 80 17.42 -5.56 -4.14
N LEU A 81 16.26 -5.13 -4.62
CA LEU A 81 15.49 -5.83 -5.66
C LEU A 81 16.27 -5.86 -6.98
N LYS A 82 16.79 -4.70 -7.41
CA LYS A 82 17.60 -4.58 -8.62
C LYS A 82 18.85 -5.48 -8.58
N ASN A 83 19.52 -5.54 -7.44
CA ASN A 83 20.70 -6.37 -7.22
C ASN A 83 20.37 -7.85 -6.95
N ARG A 84 19.08 -8.22 -6.90
CA ARG A 84 18.58 -9.56 -6.55
C ARG A 84 19.03 -10.06 -5.18
N GLU A 85 19.38 -9.15 -4.27
CA GLU A 85 19.75 -9.44 -2.88
C GLU A 85 18.54 -9.85 -2.03
N ILE A 86 17.35 -9.44 -2.46
CA ILE A 86 16.08 -9.82 -1.83
C ILE A 86 15.03 -10.10 -2.90
N LYS A 87 14.14 -11.06 -2.63
CA LYS A 87 12.98 -11.36 -3.47
C LYS A 87 11.72 -10.69 -2.94
N ARG A 88 10.76 -10.39 -3.82
CA ARG A 88 9.47 -9.76 -3.47
C ARG A 88 8.70 -10.55 -2.40
N GLU A 89 8.68 -11.88 -2.48
CA GLU A 89 8.02 -12.74 -1.48
C GLU A 89 8.66 -12.59 -0.11
N LYS A 90 9.99 -12.41 -0.06
CA LYS A 90 10.72 -12.21 1.18
C LYS A 90 10.41 -10.85 1.80
N ILE A 91 10.22 -9.81 0.98
CA ILE A 91 9.78 -8.49 1.44
C ILE A 91 8.40 -8.58 2.08
N ILE A 92 7.42 -9.15 1.38
CA ILE A 92 6.05 -9.37 1.89
C ILE A 92 6.11 -10.11 3.22
N LYS A 93 6.83 -11.24 3.28
CA LYS A 93 6.95 -12.06 4.49
C LYS A 93 7.58 -11.28 5.65
N ASN A 94 8.62 -10.49 5.40
CA ASN A 94 9.27 -9.71 6.45
C ASN A 94 8.35 -8.62 6.99
N ILE A 95 7.64 -7.90 6.12
CA ILE A 95 6.70 -6.84 6.51
C ILE A 95 5.50 -7.44 7.26
N PHE A 96 4.96 -8.55 6.77
CA PHE A 96 3.83 -9.25 7.40
C PHE A 96 4.14 -9.75 8.82
N ASN A 97 5.41 -10.06 9.10
CA ASN A 97 5.88 -10.50 10.41
C ASN A 97 6.53 -9.38 11.24
N SER A 98 6.53 -8.14 10.74
CA SER A 98 7.12 -7.02 11.45
C SER A 98 6.25 -6.61 12.64
N GLN A 99 6.90 -6.07 13.68
CA GLN A 99 6.20 -5.50 14.83
C GLN A 99 5.29 -4.33 14.44
N GLU A 100 5.63 -3.60 13.37
CA GLU A 100 4.81 -2.50 12.83
C GLU A 100 3.40 -2.97 12.48
N ARG A 101 3.24 -4.21 11.98
CA ARG A 101 1.92 -4.76 11.68
C ARG A 101 1.12 -5.09 12.94
N ILE A 102 1.79 -5.51 14.02
CA ILE A 102 1.13 -5.87 15.29
C ILE A 102 0.41 -4.66 15.89
N ILE A 103 0.91 -3.45 15.65
CA ILE A 103 0.28 -2.19 16.08
C ILE A 103 -1.06 -1.93 15.35
N LYS A 104 -1.24 -2.44 14.12
CA LYS A 104 -2.52 -2.39 13.39
C LYS A 104 -3.56 -3.39 13.94
N ASN A 105 -3.10 -4.39 14.70
CA ASN A 105 -3.89 -5.43 15.35
C ASN A 105 -3.80 -5.32 16.88
N THR A 106 -3.68 -4.12 17.46
CA THR A 106 -3.91 -3.97 18.90
C THR A 106 -5.33 -4.42 19.22
N TYR A 107 -5.42 -5.69 19.60
CA TYR A 107 -6.53 -6.27 20.32
C TYR A 107 -6.81 -5.31 21.47
N ILE A 108 -7.97 -4.65 21.42
CA ILE A 108 -8.47 -3.96 22.60
C ILE A 108 -8.82 -5.09 23.57
N ASP A 109 -7.95 -5.31 24.55
CA ASP A 109 -8.26 -6.19 25.67
C ASP A 109 -9.25 -5.45 26.57
N PHE A 110 -10.53 -5.77 26.42
CA PHE A 110 -11.61 -5.22 27.24
C PHE A 110 -11.63 -5.81 28.66
N ASN A 111 -10.71 -6.71 29.01
CA ASN A 111 -10.64 -7.39 30.30
C ASN A 111 -9.46 -6.92 31.19
N LYS A 112 -8.86 -5.76 30.91
CA LYS A 112 -7.89 -5.10 31.81
C LYS A 112 -8.54 -4.05 32.71
#